data_AF-A0A0L8GF04-F1
#
_entry.id   AF-A0A0L8GF04-F1
#
_cell.length_a   1.000
_cell.length_b   1.000
_cell.length_c   1.000
_cell.angle_alpha   90.00
_cell.angle_beta   90.00
_cell.angle_gamma   90.00
#
_symmetry.space_group_name_H-M   'P 1'
#
loop_
_entity.id
_entity.type
_entity.pdbx_description
1 polymer ?
#
loop_
_entity_poly.entity_id
_entity_poly.type
_entity_poly.pdbx_seq_one_letter_code
_entity_poly.pdbx_strand_id
1 'polypeptide(L)'
;MANLLGYCRLLTGVSRQIGLSDSVAVRWASKKAGSNTRNKVGSTPGKSRGLKKREGSFIHKDEVIFTQLGLRYYPGENVGLLRDKTLVALCDGKVMVSHEYLNPFPDSPLYEPVKKGVLIRKKFFHVIPIPLHAKFRLVSQI
;
A
#
# COMPACT_ATOMS: atom_id res chain seq x y z
N MET A 1 57.19 7.49 -54.04
CA MET A 1 57.97 8.39 -54.92
C MET A 1 57.10 9.58 -55.29
N ALA A 2 57.66 10.79 -55.11
CA ALA A 2 57.32 12.13 -55.62
C ALA A 2 55.83 12.56 -55.67
N ASN A 3 55.36 13.50 -54.84
CA ASN A 3 55.58 14.97 -54.80
C ASN A 3 54.98 15.80 -55.94
N LEU A 4 54.21 16.81 -55.49
CA LEU A 4 54.07 18.19 -55.96
C LEU A 4 53.86 18.48 -57.45
N LEU A 5 52.67 19.02 -57.77
CA LEU A 5 52.41 20.23 -58.56
C LEU A 5 51.02 20.73 -58.10
N GLY A 6 50.72 21.98 -57.73
CA GLY A 6 51.32 23.25 -58.10
C GLY A 6 50.20 24.16 -58.61
N TYR A 7 50.11 25.38 -58.04
CA TYR A 7 49.42 26.57 -58.56
C TYR A 7 47.89 26.70 -58.38
N CYS A 8 47.52 27.50 -57.38
CA CYS A 8 46.27 28.27 -57.36
C CYS A 8 46.63 29.75 -57.58
N ARG A 9 46.12 30.36 -58.65
CA ARG A 9 46.31 31.78 -58.95
C ARG A 9 45.01 32.40 -59.46
N LEU A 10 44.50 33.31 -58.63
CA LEU A 10 43.71 34.52 -58.91
C LEU A 10 42.36 34.38 -59.61
N LEU A 11 41.28 34.68 -58.87
CA LEU A 11 40.19 35.52 -59.39
C LEU A 11 39.67 36.49 -58.30
N THR A 12 39.91 37.77 -58.57
CA THR A 12 39.01 38.92 -58.40
C THR A 12 38.34 39.18 -57.04
N GLY A 13 38.77 40.27 -56.38
CA GLY A 13 37.94 40.96 -55.40
C GLY A 13 37.01 41.96 -56.08
N VAL A 14 35.77 42.10 -55.58
CA VAL A 14 34.95 43.32 -55.65
C VAL A 14 34.06 43.41 -54.39
N SER A 15 34.23 44.56 -53.73
CA SER A 15 33.44 45.29 -52.74
C SER A 15 32.20 44.68 -52.04
N ARG A 16 32.25 44.82 -50.70
CA ARG A 16 31.19 45.29 -49.78
C ARG A 16 29.82 45.61 -50.42
N GLN A 17 28.76 45.04 -49.85
CA GLN A 17 27.84 45.77 -48.97
C GLN A 17 26.93 44.82 -48.22
N ILE A 18 26.62 45.25 -46.99
CA ILE A 18 25.89 44.56 -45.94
C ILE A 18 24.41 44.53 -46.31
N GLY A 19 23.82 43.33 -46.38
CA GLY A 19 22.40 43.11 -46.58
C GLY A 19 21.88 42.17 -45.52
N LEU A 20 21.73 42.69 -44.30
CA LEU A 20 20.99 42.06 -43.21
C LEU A 20 19.52 41.95 -43.64
N SER A 21 19.14 40.82 -44.23
CA SER A 21 17.76 40.36 -44.12
C SER A 21 17.63 39.71 -42.75
N ASP A 22 17.55 40.55 -41.73
CA ASP A 22 17.19 40.12 -40.39
C ASP A 22 15.80 39.48 -40.47
N SER A 23 15.76 38.16 -40.59
CA SER A 23 14.64 37.41 -40.05
C SER A 23 14.70 37.59 -38.53
N VAL A 24 14.26 38.76 -38.06
CA VAL A 24 14.07 39.03 -36.63
C VAL A 24 13.01 38.03 -36.19
N ALA A 25 13.46 36.93 -35.61
CA ALA A 25 12.58 36.01 -34.91
C ALA A 25 12.09 36.74 -33.67
N VAL A 26 11.04 37.54 -33.83
CA VAL A 26 10.29 38.13 -32.72
C VAL A 26 9.68 36.97 -31.96
N ARG A 27 10.29 36.60 -30.83
CA ARG A 27 9.61 35.77 -29.86
C ARG A 27 8.71 36.68 -29.05
N TRP A 28 7.42 36.68 -29.35
CA TRP A 28 6.44 37.27 -28.45
C TRP A 28 6.59 36.64 -27.07
N ALA A 29 6.55 37.46 -26.02
CA ALA A 29 6.58 36.98 -24.65
C ALA A 29 5.43 35.97 -24.48
N SER A 30 5.76 34.67 -24.41
CA SER A 30 4.74 33.70 -23.99
C SER A 30 4.46 34.00 -22.52
N LYS A 31 3.20 34.34 -22.22
CA LYS A 31 2.72 34.49 -20.84
C LYS A 31 3.28 33.33 -20.01
N LYS A 32 3.80 33.62 -18.81
CA LYS A 32 4.29 32.63 -17.85
C LYS A 32 3.39 31.40 -17.92
N ALA A 33 3.87 30.33 -18.57
CA ALA A 33 3.14 29.08 -18.61
C ALA A 33 3.03 28.66 -17.16
N GLY A 34 1.83 28.86 -16.59
CA GLY A 34 1.56 28.60 -15.20
C GLY A 34 2.01 27.18 -14.89
N SER A 35 2.87 27.03 -13.89
CA SER A 35 3.11 25.72 -13.31
C SER A 35 1.77 25.25 -12.74
N ASN A 36 1.01 24.49 -13.52
CA ASN A 36 -0.07 23.68 -12.98
C ASN A 36 0.58 22.68 -12.01
N THR A 37 -0.03 22.47 -10.83
CA THR A 37 0.50 21.57 -9.81
C THR A 37 0.74 20.19 -10.40
N ARG A 38 2.01 19.90 -10.76
CA ARG A 38 2.40 18.67 -11.48
C ARG A 38 2.08 17.39 -10.69
N ASN A 39 1.87 17.51 -9.39
CA ASN A 39 1.38 16.44 -8.52
C ASN A 39 0.02 16.84 -7.94
N LYS A 40 -1.08 16.29 -8.48
CA LYS A 40 -2.39 16.29 -7.80
C LYS A 40 -2.33 15.27 -6.66
N VAL A 41 -1.71 15.63 -5.55
CA VAL A 41 -1.68 14.78 -4.35
C VAL A 41 -3.11 14.66 -3.80
N GLY A 42 -3.66 13.46 -3.87
CA GLY A 42 -4.37 12.86 -2.74
C GLY A 42 -5.75 13.39 -2.37
N SER A 43 -6.70 13.44 -3.31
CA SER A 43 -8.13 13.53 -2.94
C SER A 43 -8.78 12.14 -2.85
N THR A 44 -8.11 11.19 -2.18
CA THR A 44 -8.76 9.91 -1.84
C THR A 44 -9.42 10.05 -0.48
N PRO A 45 -10.72 9.74 -0.35
CA PRO A 45 -11.39 9.77 0.94
C PRO A 45 -10.78 8.76 1.90
N GLY A 46 -10.90 9.05 3.20
CA GLY A 46 -10.51 8.13 4.25
C GLY A 46 -11.26 6.80 4.13
N LYS A 47 -10.56 5.68 4.28
CA LYS A 47 -11.12 4.32 4.11
C LYS A 47 -11.77 3.76 5.39
N SER A 48 -11.91 4.58 6.43
CA SER A 48 -12.55 4.24 7.72
C SER A 48 -12.08 2.93 8.37
N ARG A 49 -10.79 2.61 8.20
CA ARG A 49 -10.13 1.44 8.79
C ARG A 49 -9.88 1.66 10.28
N GLY A 50 -9.99 0.59 11.06
CA GLY A 50 -9.71 0.60 12.48
C GLY A 50 -10.55 -0.43 13.25
N LEU A 51 -10.49 -0.29 14.57
CA LEU A 51 -11.23 -1.09 15.54
C LEU A 51 -12.72 -0.77 15.46
N LYS A 52 -13.55 -1.80 15.41
CA LYS A 52 -15.02 -1.69 15.42
C LYS A 52 -15.60 -2.15 16.75
N LYS A 53 -15.01 -3.19 17.36
CA LYS A 53 -15.39 -3.70 18.69
C LYS A 53 -14.20 -3.67 19.62
N ARG A 54 -14.36 -3.05 20.80
CA ARG A 54 -13.31 -2.95 21.80
C ARG A 54 -13.20 -4.26 22.60
N GLU A 55 -12.05 -4.48 23.21
CA GLU A 55 -11.88 -5.54 24.20
C GLU A 55 -12.96 -5.49 25.29
N GLY A 56 -13.45 -6.65 25.71
CA GLY A 56 -14.55 -6.83 26.65
C GLY A 56 -15.95 -6.66 26.04
N SER A 57 -16.07 -6.13 24.81
CA SER A 57 -17.36 -5.98 24.14
C SER A 57 -17.93 -7.34 23.76
N PHE A 58 -19.25 -7.48 23.90
CA PHE A 58 -19.96 -8.62 23.34
C PHE A 58 -20.07 -8.46 21.82
N ILE A 59 -19.82 -9.55 21.10
CA ILE A 59 -19.85 -9.61 19.64
C ILE A 59 -20.67 -10.82 19.19
N HIS A 60 -21.42 -10.63 18.11
CA HIS A 60 -22.12 -11.72 17.47
C HIS A 60 -21.26 -12.42 16.43
N LYS A 61 -21.63 -13.65 16.09
CA LYS A 61 -21.05 -14.38 14.96
C LYS A 61 -21.14 -13.54 13.67
N ASP A 62 -20.09 -13.61 12.86
CA ASP A 62 -19.89 -12.92 11.58
C ASP A 62 -19.81 -11.39 11.67
N GLU A 63 -19.77 -10.82 12.87
CA GLU A 63 -19.58 -9.38 13.06
C GLU A 63 -18.09 -9.00 12.95
N VAL A 64 -17.83 -7.80 12.43
CA VAL A 64 -16.47 -7.29 12.17
C VAL A 64 -15.84 -6.74 13.46
N ILE A 65 -14.64 -7.21 13.79
CA ILE A 65 -13.86 -6.76 14.96
C ILE A 65 -12.94 -5.60 14.57
N PHE A 66 -12.16 -5.78 13.50
CA PHE A 66 -11.12 -4.83 13.08
C PHE A 66 -10.97 -4.84 11.56
N THR A 67 -10.90 -3.65 10.97
CA THR A 67 -10.62 -3.45 9.54
C THR A 67 -9.24 -2.84 9.37
N GLN A 68 -8.35 -3.47 8.61
CA GLN A 68 -6.95 -3.05 8.50
C GLN A 68 -6.41 -3.08 7.07
N LEU A 69 -5.25 -2.45 6.88
CA LEU A 69 -4.42 -2.65 5.70
C LEU A 69 -3.15 -3.38 6.15
N GLY A 70 -2.96 -4.60 5.65
CA GLY A 70 -1.91 -5.47 6.17
C GLY A 70 -2.29 -6.12 7.50
N LEU A 71 -1.44 -7.01 8.01
CA LEU A 71 -1.67 -7.73 9.27
C LEU A 71 -0.97 -7.00 10.41
N ARG A 72 -1.61 -5.96 10.95
CA ARG A 72 -1.17 -5.30 12.20
C ARG A 72 -1.57 -6.14 13.40
N TYR A 73 -2.80 -6.65 13.37
CA TYR A 73 -3.37 -7.57 14.34
C TYR A 73 -3.61 -8.92 13.69
N TYR A 74 -3.39 -9.99 14.46
CA TYR A 74 -3.52 -11.37 13.99
C TYR A 74 -4.81 -12.01 14.52
N PRO A 75 -5.41 -12.94 13.75
CA PRO A 75 -6.53 -13.73 14.22
C PRO A 75 -6.05 -14.72 15.28
N GLY A 76 -6.73 -14.75 16.43
CA GLY A 76 -6.57 -15.75 17.47
C GLY A 76 -7.75 -16.72 17.48
N GLU A 77 -8.17 -17.13 18.67
CA GLU A 77 -9.25 -18.11 18.83
C GLU A 77 -10.61 -17.55 18.41
N ASN A 78 -11.38 -18.35 17.65
CA ASN A 78 -12.72 -17.99 17.14
C ASN A 78 -12.76 -16.68 16.34
N VAL A 79 -11.65 -16.29 15.72
CA VAL A 79 -11.56 -15.12 14.83
C VAL A 79 -11.12 -15.56 13.44
N GLY A 80 -11.91 -15.17 12.43
CA GLY A 80 -11.61 -15.38 11.02
C GLY A 80 -10.83 -14.20 10.42
N LEU A 81 -10.09 -14.49 9.35
CA LEU A 81 -9.41 -13.49 8.53
C LEU A 81 -10.02 -13.49 7.12
N LEU A 82 -10.55 -12.35 6.68
CA LEU A 82 -11.09 -12.18 5.34
C LEU A 82 -9.98 -11.86 4.32
N ARG A 83 -10.28 -11.96 3.01
CA ARG A 83 -9.34 -11.69 1.90
C ARG A 83 -8.66 -10.32 1.98
N ASP A 84 -9.38 -9.32 2.43
CA ASP A 84 -8.91 -7.94 2.63
C ASP A 84 -8.15 -7.73 3.94
N LYS A 85 -7.92 -8.80 4.71
CA LYS A 85 -7.27 -8.86 6.03
C LYS A 85 -8.12 -8.27 7.18
N THR A 86 -9.43 -8.18 6.99
CA THR A 86 -10.39 -7.82 8.03
C THR A 86 -10.59 -8.99 9.00
N LEU A 87 -10.70 -8.69 10.30
CA LEU A 87 -10.95 -9.66 11.36
C LEU A 87 -12.45 -9.75 11.66
N VAL A 88 -12.98 -10.96 11.67
CA VAL A 88 -14.40 -11.26 11.90
C VAL A 88 -14.56 -12.30 13.02
N ALA A 89 -15.64 -12.22 13.80
CA ALA A 89 -15.93 -13.23 14.82
C ALA A 89 -16.55 -14.48 14.18
N LEU A 90 -16.11 -15.67 14.58
CA LEU A 90 -16.69 -16.94 14.12
C LEU A 90 -17.79 -17.47 15.05
N CYS A 91 -17.84 -16.96 16.28
CA CYS A 91 -18.76 -17.37 17.34
C CYS A 91 -19.27 -16.13 18.12
N ASP A 92 -20.41 -16.27 18.80
CA ASP A 92 -20.90 -15.25 19.74
C ASP A 92 -20.05 -15.27 21.02
N GLY A 93 -19.61 -14.12 21.49
CA GLY A 93 -18.71 -14.08 22.63
C GLY A 93 -18.22 -12.70 23.04
N LYS A 94 -17.21 -12.66 23.92
CA LYS A 94 -16.52 -11.43 24.30
C LYS A 94 -15.16 -11.35 23.63
N VAL A 95 -14.84 -10.15 23.12
CA VAL A 95 -13.54 -9.89 22.48
C VAL A 95 -12.44 -9.76 23.55
N MET A 96 -11.32 -10.46 23.36
CA MET A 96 -10.12 -10.37 24.20
C MET A 96 -8.89 -10.10 23.32
N VAL A 97 -7.91 -9.32 23.81
CA VAL A 97 -6.66 -9.07 23.08
C VAL A 97 -5.47 -9.59 23.88
N SER A 98 -4.70 -10.50 23.30
CA SER A 98 -3.47 -11.03 23.89
C SER A 98 -2.22 -10.49 23.17
N HIS A 99 -1.05 -10.69 23.77
CA HIS A 99 0.24 -10.42 23.16
C HIS A 99 1.05 -11.71 23.14
N GLU A 100 1.04 -12.41 22.02
CA GLU A 100 1.62 -13.75 21.87
C GLU A 100 2.81 -13.73 20.92
N TYR A 101 3.66 -14.75 21.03
CA TYR A 101 4.72 -14.99 20.05
C TYR A 101 4.12 -15.55 18.76
N LEU A 102 4.52 -15.00 17.62
CA LEU A 102 4.06 -15.43 16.32
C LEU A 102 4.76 -16.73 15.92
N ASN A 103 3.97 -17.77 15.62
CA ASN A 103 4.45 -18.99 14.97
C ASN A 103 3.95 -19.04 13.52
N PRO A 104 4.73 -18.54 12.54
CA PRO A 104 4.31 -18.47 11.14
C PRO A 104 4.41 -19.83 10.43
N PHE A 105 3.61 -20.02 9.39
CA PHE A 105 3.73 -21.17 8.49
C PHE A 105 5.02 -21.14 7.66
N PRO A 106 5.54 -22.30 7.18
CA PRO A 106 6.76 -22.38 6.38
C PRO A 106 6.78 -21.48 5.13
N ASP A 107 5.61 -21.27 4.51
CA ASP A 107 5.47 -20.47 3.29
C ASP A 107 5.55 -18.95 3.55
N SER A 108 5.46 -18.55 4.83
CA SER A 108 5.47 -17.13 5.21
C SER A 108 6.88 -16.56 5.15
N PRO A 109 7.06 -15.30 4.68
CA PRO A 109 8.35 -14.63 4.73
C PRO A 109 8.88 -14.42 6.16
N LEU A 110 8.00 -14.58 7.17
CA LEU A 110 8.37 -14.47 8.58
C LEU A 110 8.90 -15.78 9.18
N TYR A 111 8.89 -16.89 8.43
CA TYR A 111 9.28 -18.19 8.93
C TYR A 111 10.77 -18.30 9.26
N GLU A 112 11.64 -17.92 8.32
CA GLU A 112 13.08 -17.97 8.52
C GLU A 112 13.58 -17.20 9.75
N PRO A 113 13.20 -15.93 9.99
CA PRO A 113 13.70 -15.20 11.15
C PRO A 113 13.23 -15.83 12.46
N VAL A 114 11.98 -16.28 12.54
CA VAL A 114 11.46 -16.94 13.75
C VAL A 114 12.20 -18.25 14.01
N LYS A 115 12.47 -19.05 12.96
CA LYS A 115 13.25 -20.29 13.05
C LYS A 115 14.71 -20.05 13.48
N LYS A 116 15.30 -18.92 13.06
CA LYS A 116 16.63 -18.48 13.49
C LYS A 116 16.67 -18.01 14.96
N GLY A 117 15.51 -17.97 15.65
CA GLY A 117 15.39 -17.60 17.05
C GLY A 117 14.90 -16.17 17.30
N VAL A 118 14.48 -15.43 16.27
CA VAL A 118 13.93 -14.08 16.45
C VAL A 118 12.52 -14.19 17.04
N LEU A 119 12.37 -13.69 18.27
CA LEU A 119 11.09 -13.69 18.98
C LEU A 119 10.21 -12.52 18.50
N ILE A 120 9.31 -12.78 17.55
CA ILE A 120 8.35 -11.79 17.06
C ILE A 120 7.08 -11.87 17.91
N ARG A 121 6.75 -10.83 18.67
CA ARG A 121 5.47 -10.73 19.38
C ARG A 121 4.44 -9.94 18.55
N LYS A 122 3.20 -10.42 18.52
CA LYS A 122 2.07 -9.76 17.85
C LYS A 122 0.85 -9.75 18.77
N LYS A 123 -0.11 -8.89 18.42
CA LYS A 123 -1.39 -8.80 19.10
C LYS A 123 -2.39 -9.71 18.41
N PHE A 124 -2.98 -10.61 19.17
CA PHE A 124 -4.00 -11.54 18.69
C PHE A 124 -5.36 -11.14 19.25
N PHE A 125 -6.38 -11.19 18.40
CA PHE A 125 -7.77 -11.03 18.82
C PHE A 125 -8.39 -12.41 19.01
N HIS A 126 -9.00 -12.61 20.17
CA HIS A 126 -9.73 -13.82 20.52
C HIS A 126 -11.19 -13.45 20.78
N VAL A 127 -12.09 -14.39 20.49
CA VAL A 127 -13.48 -14.32 20.93
C VAL A 127 -13.73 -15.46 21.88
N ILE A 128 -13.94 -15.13 23.15
CA ILE A 128 -14.26 -16.09 24.20
C ILE A 128 -15.76 -16.36 24.10
N PRO A 129 -16.18 -17.59 23.73
CA PRO A 129 -17.58 -17.89 23.55
C PRO A 129 -18.33 -17.83 24.88
N ILE A 130 -19.59 -17.41 24.84
CA ILE A 130 -20.47 -17.61 25.99
C ILE A 130 -20.75 -19.10 26.11
N PRO A 131 -20.61 -19.72 27.30
CA PRO A 131 -20.93 -21.12 27.48
C PRO A 131 -22.39 -21.37 27.07
N LEU A 132 -22.59 -22.27 26.10
CA LEU A 132 -23.93 -22.69 25.70
C LEU A 132 -24.52 -23.50 26.86
N HIS A 133 -25.54 -22.98 27.52
CA HIS A 133 -26.27 -23.75 28.52
C HIS A 133 -27.14 -24.78 27.79
N ALA A 134 -26.59 -25.97 27.57
CA ALA A 134 -27.32 -27.06 26.94
C ALA A 134 -28.47 -27.49 27.85
N LYS A 135 -29.66 -26.95 27.59
CA LYS A 135 -30.92 -27.35 28.23
C LYS A 135 -31.51 -28.49 27.41
N PHE A 136 -31.18 -29.72 27.78
CA PHE A 136 -31.82 -30.88 27.20
C PHE A 136 -33.24 -30.99 27.75
N ARG A 137 -34.23 -31.06 26.85
CA ARG A 137 -35.62 -31.34 27.21
C ARG A 137 -35.94 -32.75 26.75
N LEU A 138 -36.50 -33.56 27.63
CA LEU A 138 -37.02 -34.86 27.26
C LEU A 138 -38.23 -34.67 26.34
N VAL A 139 -38.16 -35.22 25.13
CA VAL A 139 -39.21 -35.05 24.10
C VAL A 139 -40.27 -36.14 24.20
N SER A 140 -39.88 -37.39 24.47
CA SER A 140 -40.80 -38.48 24.78
C SER A 140 -40.10 -39.57 25.61
N GLN A 141 -40.89 -40.27 26.42
CA GLN A 141 -40.53 -41.55 27.03
C GLN A 141 -41.26 -42.64 26.24
N ILE A 142 -40.51 -43.69 25.89
CA ILE A 142 -41.04 -44.90 25.25
C ILE A 142 -41.69 -45.77 26.33
#